data_AF-A0A0C1YK18-F1
#
_entry.id   AF-A0A0C1YK18-F1
#
_cell.length_a   1.000
_cell.length_b   1.000
_cell.length_c   1.000
_cell.angle_alpha   90.00
_cell.angle_beta   90.00
_cell.angle_gamma   90.00
#
_symmetry.space_group_name_H-M   'P 1'
#
loop_
_entity.id
_entity.type
_entity.pdbx_description
1 polymer ?
#
loop_
_entity_poly.entity_id
_entity_poly.type
_entity_poly.pdbx_seq_one_letter_code
_entity_poly.pdbx_strand_id
1 'polypeptide(L)' 'MNPTAITTTRQINHQRRLKAIVKRLVIELGYLEHCLTEDRQDIHLETAAAGIDTAIDSLNEHLTD' A
#
# COMPACT_ATOMS: atom_id res chain seq x y z
N MET A 1 18.42 18.29 22.59
CA MET A 1 17.66 17.70 21.45
C MET A 1 16.47 18.61 21.16
N ASN A 2 16.37 19.15 19.95
CA ASN A 2 15.31 20.10 19.59
C ASN A 2 14.00 19.35 19.30
N PRO A 3 12.91 19.57 20.07
CA PRO A 3 11.64 18.87 19.87
C PRO A 3 11.04 19.11 18.49
N THR A 4 11.29 20.27 17.89
CA THR A 4 10.81 20.64 16.54
C THR A 4 11.39 19.74 15.44
N ALA A 5 12.65 19.31 15.56
CA ALA A 5 13.28 18.44 14.56
C ALA A 5 12.68 17.02 14.59
N ILE A 6 12.36 16.54 15.80
CA ILE A 6 11.79 15.20 16.02
C ILE A 6 10.37 15.11 15.42
N THR A 7 9.56 16.16 15.58
CA THR A 7 8.20 16.23 15.02
C THR A 7 8.22 16.22 13.48
N THR A 8 9.10 17.00 12.86
CA THR A 8 9.22 17.06 11.39
C THR A 8 9.70 15.72 10.82
N THR A 9 10.67 15.06 11.45
CA THR A 9 11.14 13.74 11.01
C THR A 9 10.04 12.68 11.13
N ARG A 10 9.25 12.70 12.21
CA ARG A 10 8.09 11.80 12.38
C ARG A 10 7.05 12.03 11.27
N GLN A 11 6.71 13.28 10.96
CA GLN A 11 5.77 13.62 9.89
C GLN A 11 6.27 13.17 8.51
N ILE A 12 7.55 13.39 8.20
CA ILE A 12 8.15 12.94 6.94
C ILE A 12 8.12 11.42 6.82
N ASN A 13 8.45 10.69 7.89
CA ASN A 13 8.42 9.23 7.88
C ASN A 13 7.00 8.69 7.73
N HIS A 14 6.03 9.32 8.40
CA HIS A 14 4.61 8.98 8.27
C HIS A 14 4.13 9.18 6.82
N GLN A 15 4.42 10.33 6.21
CA GLN A 15 4.10 10.59 4.79
C GLN A 15 4.78 9.63 3.81
N ARG A 16 6.04 9.27 4.06
CA ARG A 16 6.77 8.30 3.22
C ARG A 16 6.13 6.91 3.31
N ARG A 17 5.72 6.48 4.51
CA ARG A 17 5.02 5.20 4.73
C ARG A 17 3.68 5.19 4.00
N LEU A 18 2.86 6.24 4.16
CA LEU A 18 1.60 6.37 3.41
C LEU A 18 1.81 6.27 1.90
N LYS A 19 2.79 7.00 1.37
CA LYS A 19 3.12 6.97 -0.06
C LYS A 19 3.51 5.57 -0.54
N ALA A 20 4.26 4.80 0.26
CA ALA A 20 4.64 3.44 -0.10
C ALA A 20 3.41 2.50 -0.13
N ILE A 21 2.52 2.61 0.86
CA ILE A 21 1.27 1.84 0.94
C ILE A 21 0.39 2.12 -0.27
N VAL A 22 0.14 3.40 -0.58
CA VAL A 22 -0.69 3.80 -1.73
C VAL A 22 -0.08 3.34 -3.05
N LYS A 23 1.25 3.42 -3.20
CA LYS A 23 1.93 2.88 -4.40
C LYS A 23 1.68 1.39 -4.57
N ARG A 24 1.71 0.61 -3.47
CA ARG A 24 1.44 -0.82 -3.53
C ARG A 24 0.01 -1.10 -3.97
N LEU A 25 -0.98 -0.40 -3.40
CA LEU A 25 -2.38 -0.51 -3.81
C LEU A 25 -2.58 -0.27 -5.31
N VAL A 26 -1.99 0.80 -5.85
CA VAL A 26 -2.11 1.13 -7.27
C VAL A 26 -1.50 0.03 -8.16
N ILE A 27 -0.36 -0.55 -7.75
CA ILE A 27 0.29 -1.64 -8.49
C ILE A 27 -0.59 -2.88 -8.51
N GLU A 28 -1.12 -3.30 -7.36
CA GLU A 28 -1.92 -4.52 -7.27
C GLU A 28 -3.27 -4.39 -7.99
N LEU A 29 -3.90 -3.21 -7.91
CA LEU A 29 -5.11 -2.92 -8.68
C LEU A 29 -4.85 -2.95 -10.19
N GLY A 30 -3.75 -2.37 -10.66
CA GLY A 30 -3.36 -2.44 -12.06
C GLY A 30 -3.03 -3.87 -12.51
N TYR A 31 -2.42 -4.67 -11.62
CA TYR A 31 -2.16 -6.07 -11.89
C TYR A 31 -3.45 -6.90 -11.97
N LEU A 32 -4.41 -6.65 -11.07
CA LEU A 32 -5.73 -7.25 -11.11
C LEU A 32 -6.47 -6.91 -12.42
N GLU A 33 -6.52 -5.62 -12.79
CA GLU A 33 -7.14 -5.16 -14.03
C GLU A 33 -6.51 -5.83 -15.27
N HIS A 34 -5.18 -5.93 -15.28
CA HIS A 34 -4.45 -6.63 -16.34
C HIS A 34 -4.82 -8.12 -16.41
N CYS A 35 -4.89 -8.81 -15.27
CA CYS A 35 -5.26 -10.23 -15.22
C CYS A 35 -6.69 -10.46 -15.73
N LEU A 36 -7.64 -9.60 -15.33
CA LEU A 36 -9.03 -9.67 -15.81
C LEU A 36 -9.14 -9.39 -17.31
N THR A 37 -8.36 -8.44 -17.82
CA THR A 37 -8.36 -8.08 -19.25
C THR A 37 -7.77 -9.19 -20.13
N GLU A 38 -6.76 -9.91 -19.62
CA GLU A 38 -6.11 -11.02 -20.33
C GLU A 38 -6.78 -12.39 -20.09
N ASP A 39 -7.91 -12.44 -19.39
CA ASP A 39 -8.61 -13.69 -19.00
C ASP A 39 -7.67 -14.66 -18.27
N ARG A 40 -6.74 -14.12 -17.46
CA ARG A 40 -5.81 -14.92 -16.67
C ARG A 40 -6.52 -15.53 -15.47
N GLN A 41 -6.28 -16.83 -15.28
CA GLN A 41 -6.97 -17.67 -14.30
C GLN A 41 -6.56 -17.44 -12.84
N ASP A 42 -7.36 -18.03 -11.96
CA ASP A 42 -7.41 -17.98 -10.49
C ASP A 42 -6.12 -17.61 -9.77
N ILE A 43 -4.99 -18.28 -10.01
CA ILE A 43 -3.75 -18.03 -9.24
C ILE A 43 -3.25 -16.58 -9.34
N HIS A 44 -3.42 -15.94 -10.50
CA HIS A 44 -2.99 -14.55 -10.71
C HIS A 44 -3.95 -13.57 -10.04
N LEU A 45 -5.25 -13.87 -10.06
CA LEU A 45 -6.28 -13.09 -9.38
C LEU A 45 -6.14 -13.22 -7.86
N GLU A 46 -5.89 -14.42 -7.34
CA GLU A 46 -5.61 -14.68 -5.93
C GLU A 46 -4.37 -13.93 -5.46
N THR A 47 -3.30 -13.92 -6.27
CA THR A 47 -2.08 -13.18 -5.95
C THR A 47 -2.34 -11.68 -5.89
N ALA A 48 -3.06 -11.13 -6.87
CA ALA A 48 -3.41 -9.71 -6.87
C ALA A 48 -4.32 -9.33 -5.69
N ALA A 49 -5.32 -10.17 -5.40
CA ALA A 49 -6.23 -9.99 -4.27
C ALA A 49 -5.47 -9.99 -2.93
N ALA A 50 -4.60 -10.98 -2.70
CA ALA A 50 -3.78 -11.03 -1.49
C ALA A 50 -2.85 -9.81 -1.34
N GLY A 51 -2.33 -9.30 -2.47
CA GLY A 51 -1.54 -8.07 -2.51
C GLY A 51 -2.35 -6.83 -2.11
N ILE A 52 -3.60 -6.72 -2.58
CA ILE A 52 -4.54 -5.66 -2.20
C ILE A 52 -4.86 -5.73 -0.71
N ASP A 53 -5.23 -6.91 -0.21
CA ASP A 53 -5.56 -7.11 1.22
C ASP A 53 -4.41 -6.68 2.12
N THR A 54 -3.19 -7.14 1.82
CA THR A 54 -1.98 -6.75 2.57
C THR A 54 -1.77 -5.23 2.59
N ALA A 55 -2.04 -4.56 1.48
CA ALA A 55 -1.86 -3.12 1.37
C ALA A 55 -2.97 -2.34 2.09
N ILE A 56 -4.20 -2.87 2.13
CA ILE A 56 -5.31 -2.34 2.93
C ILE A 56 -5.02 -2.50 4.42
N ASP A 57 -4.55 -3.67 4.86
CA ASP A 57 -4.16 -3.91 6.25
C ASP A 57 -3.06 -2.94 6.69
N SER A 58 -2.03 -2.76 5.84
CA SER A 58 -0.97 -1.79 6.09
C SER A 58 -1.47 -0.34 6.16
N LEU A 59 -2.50 0.00 5.39
CA LEU A 59 -3.14 1.32 5.44
C LEU A 59 -3.92 1.50 6.74
N ASN A 60 -4.70 0.50 7.14
CA ASN A 60 -5.47 0.53 8.38
C ASN A 60 -4.54 0.67 9.59
N GLU A 61 -3.46 -0.10 9.65
CA GLU A 61 -2.43 0.04 10.67
C GLU A 61 -1.86 1.47 10.69
N HIS A 62 -1.54 2.02 9.52
CA HIS A 62 -0.97 3.35 9.40
C HIS A 62 -1.91 4.48 9.84
N LEU A 63 -3.23 4.32 9.65
CA LEU A 63 -4.24 5.29 10.06
C LEU A 63 -4.59 5.20 11.55
N THR A 64 -4.26 4.08 12.19
CA THR A 64 -4.52 3.84 13.61
C THR A 64 -3.31 4.18 14.51
N ASP A 65 -2.11 4.32 13.92
CA ASP A 65 -0.83 4.76 14.52
C ASP A 65 -0.68 6.30 14.67
#